data_AF-A0A928WI05-F1
#
_entry.id   AF-A0A928WI05-F1
#
_cell.length_a   1.000
_cell.length_b   1.000
_cell.length_c   1.000
_cell.angle_alpha   90.00
_cell.angle_beta   90.00
_cell.angle_gamma   90.00
#
_symmetry.space_group_name_H-M   'P 1'
#
loop_
_entity.id
_entity.type
_entity.pdbx_description
1 polymer ?
#
loop_
_entity_poly.entity_id
_entity_poly.type
_entity_poly.pdbx_seq_one_letter_code
_entity_poly.pdbx_strand_id
1 'polypeptide(L)' 'SIEGLIQSKGASVQYLSPYSPDFNPIENWWSQLKAFLRSFSPTTSTMVDILIATALDLVNPNHLKNWFIHCCYCTS' A
#
# COMPACT_ATOMS: atom_id res chain seq x y z
N SER A 1 -19.36 -12.67 11.13
CA SER A 1 -19.04 -11.85 9.94
C SER A 1 -17.54 -11.62 9.87
N ILE A 2 -16.99 -11.25 8.71
CA ILE A 2 -15.57 -10.87 8.59
C ILE A 2 -15.24 -9.72 9.55
N GLU A 3 -16.13 -8.72 9.64
CA GLU A 3 -16.01 -7.62 10.59
C GLU A 3 -15.92 -8.07 12.06
N GLY A 4 -16.73 -9.04 12.48
CA GLY A 4 -16.67 -9.58 13.85
C GLY A 4 -15.33 -10.27 14.16
N LEU A 5 -14.71 -10.91 13.17
CA LEU A 5 -13.36 -11.49 13.33
C LEU A 5 -12.30 -10.40 13.50
N ILE A 6 -12.39 -9.30 12.76
CA ILE A 6 -11.48 -8.15 12.85
C ILE A 6 -11.60 -7.48 14.24
N GLN A 7 -12.83 -7.20 14.67
CA GLN A 7 -13.12 -6.57 15.96
C GLN A 7 -12.68 -7.45 17.14
N SER A 8 -12.80 -8.78 17.02
CA SER A 8 -12.31 -9.72 18.06
C SER A 8 -10.80 -9.63 18.33
N LYS A 9 -10.04 -9.08 17.38
CA LYS A 9 -8.59 -8.85 17.50
C LYS A 9 -8.23 -7.44 17.96
N GLY A 10 -9.22 -6.61 18.31
CA GLY A 10 -9.03 -5.21 18.73
C GLY A 10 -8.80 -4.23 17.58
N ALA A 11 -9.02 -4.64 16.33
CA ALA A 11 -8.92 -3.77 15.17
C ALA A 11 -10.29 -3.19 14.78
N SER A 12 -10.28 -2.00 14.17
CA SER A 12 -11.48 -1.34 13.63
C SER A 12 -11.52 -1.41 12.11
N VAL A 13 -12.70 -1.63 11.52
CA VAL A 13 -12.90 -1.52 10.07
C VAL A 13 -13.05 -0.06 9.69
N GLN A 14 -12.20 0.41 8.78
CA GLN A 14 -12.28 1.75 8.20
C GLN A 14 -13.02 1.66 6.86
N TYR A 15 -14.20 2.27 6.80
CA TYR A 15 -15.02 2.29 5.59
C TYR A 15 -14.59 3.44 4.67
N LEU A 16 -14.46 3.14 3.39
CA LEU A 16 -14.12 4.09 2.36
C LEU A 16 -15.34 4.32 1.46
N SER A 17 -15.59 5.58 1.06
CA SER A 17 -16.64 5.88 0.10
C SER A 17 -16.38 5.15 -1.24
N PRO A 18 -17.45 4.68 -1.92
CA PRO A 18 -17.28 4.03 -3.22
C PRO A 18 -16.49 4.90 -4.21
N TYR A 19 -15.66 4.26 -5.05
CA TYR A 19 -14.85 4.92 -6.08
C TYR A 19 -13.96 6.06 -5.58
N SER A 20 -13.49 5.99 -4.33
CA SER A 20 -12.62 7.01 -3.74
C SER A 20 -11.20 6.50 -3.50
N PRO A 21 -10.47 6.03 -4.55
CA PRO A 21 -9.13 5.47 -4.41
C PRO A 21 -8.12 6.48 -3.86
N ASP A 22 -8.37 7.78 -4.02
CA ASP A 22 -7.49 8.86 -3.54
C ASP A 22 -7.35 8.87 -2.01
N PHE A 23 -8.31 8.32 -1.27
CA PHE A 23 -8.22 8.13 0.17
C PHE A 23 -7.75 6.73 0.57
N ASN A 24 -7.16 5.93 -0.34
CA ASN A 24 -6.60 4.63 -0.01
C ASN A 24 -5.05 4.65 -0.14
N PRO A 25 -4.29 4.69 0.97
CA PRO A 25 -2.83 4.81 0.94
C PRO A 25 -2.13 3.71 0.16
N ILE A 26 -2.73 2.50 0.04
CA ILE A 26 -2.14 1.39 -0.70
C ILE A 26 -2.05 1.68 -2.22
N GLU A 27 -2.88 2.59 -2.75
CA GLU A 27 -2.83 2.97 -4.16
C GLU A 27 -1.54 3.71 -4.50
N ASN A 28 -1.03 4.54 -3.56
CA ASN A 28 0.27 5.19 -3.70
C ASN A 28 1.41 4.15 -3.75
N TRP A 29 1.35 3.14 -2.88
CA TRP A 29 2.29 2.02 -2.89
C TRP A 29 2.26 1.27 -4.22
N TRP A 30 1.07 0.91 -4.73
CA TRP A 30 0.93 0.22 -6.01
C TRP A 30 1.44 1.04 -7.19
N SER A 31 1.19 2.35 -7.18
CA SER A 31 1.70 3.26 -8.21
C SER A 31 3.24 3.21 -8.27
N GLN A 32 3.89 3.37 -7.10
CA GLN A 32 5.35 3.35 -7.01
C GLN A 32 5.93 1.97 -7.34
N LEU A 33 5.36 0.90 -6.80
CA LEU A 33 5.82 -0.47 -7.05
C LEU A 33 5.71 -0.83 -8.53
N LYS A 34 4.59 -0.49 -9.20
CA LYS A 34 4.44 -0.73 -10.64
C LYS A 34 5.45 0.08 -11.46
N ALA A 35 5.74 1.32 -11.08
CA ALA A 35 6.76 2.12 -11.75
C ALA A 35 8.15 1.49 -11.61
N PHE A 36 8.50 1.02 -10.40
CA PHE A 36 9.72 0.30 -10.13
C PHE A 36 9.81 -0.99 -10.96
N LEU A 37 8.79 -1.86 -10.92
CA LEU A 37 8.80 -3.10 -11.71
C LEU A 37 8.95 -2.84 -13.21
N ARG A 38 8.26 -1.83 -13.74
CA ARG A 38 8.35 -1.47 -15.17
C ARG A 38 9.74 -1.02 -15.59
N SER A 39 10.53 -0.39 -14.70
CA SER A 39 11.89 0.03 -15.04
C SER A 39 12.84 -1.15 -15.27
N PHE A 40 12.52 -2.34 -14.73
CA PHE A 40 13.31 -3.56 -14.94
C PHE A 40 12.74 -4.51 -16.00
N SER A 41 11.52 -4.24 -16.50
CA SER A 41 10.82 -5.04 -17.52
C SER A 41 10.90 -6.56 -17.29
N PRO A 42 10.44 -7.07 -16.13
CA PRO A 42 10.64 -8.47 -15.79
C PRO A 42 9.84 -9.44 -16.67
N THR A 43 10.50 -10.53 -17.07
CA THR A 43 9.93 -11.56 -17.97
C THR A 43 9.58 -12.86 -17.25
N THR A 44 9.90 -12.99 -15.96
CA THR A 44 9.62 -14.18 -15.15
C THR A 44 8.99 -13.80 -13.82
N SER A 45 8.17 -14.68 -13.26
CA SER A 45 7.57 -14.50 -11.94
C SER A 45 8.63 -14.40 -10.84
N THR A 46 9.67 -15.23 -10.90
CA THR A 46 10.78 -15.18 -9.94
C THR A 46 11.46 -13.81 -9.90
N MET A 47 11.63 -13.16 -11.06
CA MET A 47 12.21 -11.83 -11.08
C MET A 47 11.25 -10.78 -10.51
N VAL A 48 9.94 -10.93 -10.74
CA VAL A 48 8.93 -10.09 -10.08
C VAL A 48 9.00 -10.25 -8.55
N ASP A 49 9.08 -11.48 -8.04
CA ASP A 49 9.17 -11.75 -6.60
C ASP A 49 10.41 -11.09 -5.96
N ILE A 50 11.56 -11.24 -6.61
CA ILE A 50 12.83 -10.61 -6.18
C ILE A 50 12.71 -9.09 -6.17
N LEU A 51 12.12 -8.51 -7.21
CA LEU A 51 11.95 -7.05 -7.30
C LEU A 51 10.94 -6.53 -6.28
N ILE A 52 9.87 -7.26 -5.97
CA ILE A 52 8.93 -6.90 -4.90
C ILE A 52 9.64 -6.92 -3.55
N ALA A 53 10.41 -7.97 -3.25
CA ALA A 53 11.20 -8.05 -2.01
C ALA A 53 12.18 -6.86 -1.91
N THR A 54 12.90 -6.58 -3.00
CA THR A 54 13.83 -5.44 -3.08
C THR A 54 13.10 -4.10 -2.88
N ALA A 55 11.93 -3.92 -3.48
CA ALA A 55 11.13 -2.70 -3.32
C ALA A 55 10.68 -2.51 -1.86
N LEU A 56 10.31 -3.59 -1.17
CA LEU A 56 9.95 -3.57 0.26
C LEU A 56 11.14 -3.18 1.15
N ASP A 57 12.35 -3.69 0.85
CA ASP A 57 13.56 -3.33 1.58
C ASP A 57 13.96 -1.86 1.39
N LEU A 58 13.55 -1.25 0.28
CA LEU A 58 13.81 0.16 -0.04
C LEU A 58 12.74 1.13 0.50
N VAL A 59 11.71 0.62 1.19
CA VAL A 59 10.63 1.46 1.72
C VAL A 59 11.16 2.41 2.79
N ASN A 60 10.88 3.71 2.60
CA ASN A 60 11.15 4.73 3.59
C ASN A 60 9.91 4.99 4.46
N PRO A 61 9.97 4.80 5.79
CA PRO A 61 8.84 5.05 6.68
C PRO A 61 8.28 6.48 6.61
N ASN A 62 9.13 7.49 6.36
CA ASN A 62 8.68 8.87 6.19
C ASN A 62 7.83 9.03 4.91
N HIS A 63 8.16 8.28 3.86
CA HIS A 63 7.37 8.29 2.63
C HIS A 63 5.99 7.68 2.87
N LEU A 64 5.93 6.56 3.62
CA LEU A 64 4.65 5.97 4.04
C LEU A 64 3.81 6.96 4.84
N LYS A 65 4.40 7.62 5.86
CA LYS A 65 3.69 8.63 6.67
C LYS A 65 3.07 9.71 5.77
N ASN A 66 3.83 10.20 4.79
CA ASN A 66 3.35 11.23 3.86
C ASN A 66 2.16 10.75 3.00
N TRP A 67 2.10 9.48 2.61
CA TRP A 67 0.92 8.93 1.92
C TRP A 67 -0.32 8.88 2.82
N PHE A 68 -0.16 8.50 4.09
CA PHE A 68 -1.26 8.52 5.05
C PHE A 68 -1.77 9.95 5.32
N ILE A 69 -0.87 10.94 5.38
CA ILE A 69 -1.23 12.36 5.48
C ILE A 69 -2.00 12.80 4.22
N HIS A 70 -1.49 12.45 3.02
CA HIS A 70 -2.14 12.77 1.75
C HIS A 70 -3.56 12.18 1.65
N CYS A 71 -3.79 10.99 2.21
CA CYS A 71 -5.10 10.34 2.25
C CYS A 71 -5.97 10.74 3.46
N CYS A 72 -5.63 11.83 4.16
CA CYS A 72 -6.39 12.38 5.29
C CYS A 72 -6.48 11.50 6.56
N TYR A 73 -5.54 10.57 6.77
CA TYR A 73 -5.53 9.72 7.97
C TYR A 73 -4.69 10.29 9.13
N CYS A 74 -3.81 11.25 8.88
CA CYS A 74 -2.95 11.85 9.89
C CYS A 74 -2.78 13.35 9.62
N THR A 75 -2.65 14.15 10.67
CA THR A 75 -2.15 15.52 10.58
C THR A 75 -0.62 15.53 10.72
N SER A 76 0.05 16.46 10.05
CA SER A 76 1.52 16.60 9.97
C SER A 76 2.23 16.48 11.31
#